data_AF-M3YMS3-F1
#
_entry.id   AF-M3YMS3-F1
#
_cell.length_a   1.000
_cell.length_b   1.000
_cell.length_c   1.000
_cell.angle_alpha   90.00
_cell.angle_beta   90.00
_cell.angle_gamma   90.00
#
_symmetry.space_group_name_H-M   'P 1'
#
loop_
_entity.id
_entity.type
_entity.pdbx_description
1 polymer ?
#
loop_
_entity_poly.entity_id
_entity_poly.type
_entity_poly.pdbx_seq_one_letter_code
_entity_poly.pdbx_strand_id
1 'polypeptide(L)'
;MQGVAGGWGLAGCQGCHIKEPGGRKQSRALVVATPAMVSVLLSLSLSRLGLWAAGLILILGFLKLIRLLLRRQMLARAMDSFPGPPTHWLFGHAQEIQQTGSLDKVVSWAHQFPYAHPLWLGQFLGFLNIYEPDYAKAVYSRGDPKAPDVYDFFLQWIGKGLLVLQGPKWYQHRKLLTPGFHYDVLKPYVAVFADSTQTMLDKWEEKAREDKSFDIFSDVGHMALISLMKCTFGKGDSGLGHRDSSYYSAVSDLTLLMQQRIESFQYHNDFIYWLTPHGRRFLRACQTAHDHTDQVIRERKAALKDEKEQEKIQSRRHLDFLDILLGARDENGIKLSDADLRAEVDTFMFEGHDTTTSGICWFLYCMALYPEHQHRCREEVCEILGNRDSLQWDDLGKMTYLTMCIKESFRLYPPVPQVYRQLSKPVNFVDGRSLPEGSLISLHIYALHRNSAVWPDPEVFDPLRFSPENVATRHPFAFMPFSAGPRNCIGQQFAMNEMKVVTALCLLRFEFALDTLRPPIKMPQLILRSKNGIHLRLKSLRPGSG
;
A
#
# COMPACT_ATOMS: atom_id res chain seq x y z
N MET A 1 -56.08 22.07 -25.24
CA MET A 1 -57.00 20.98 -25.61
C MET A 1 -57.25 20.16 -24.36
N GLN A 2 -58.52 20.18 -23.91
CA GLN A 2 -59.30 19.22 -23.09
C GLN A 2 -58.51 18.13 -22.35
N GLY A 3 -58.69 17.82 -21.06
CA GLY A 3 -59.67 18.18 -20.02
C GLY A 3 -59.65 17.02 -18.99
N VAL A 4 -59.20 17.24 -17.75
CA VAL A 4 -59.98 17.50 -16.52
C VAL A 4 -60.51 16.25 -15.79
N ALA A 5 -60.12 16.15 -14.50
CA ALA A 5 -60.78 15.60 -13.30
C ALA A 5 -61.37 14.16 -13.34
N GLY A 6 -61.36 13.34 -12.28
CA GLY A 6 -61.34 13.61 -10.85
C GLY A 6 -62.62 13.06 -10.21
N GLY A 7 -62.49 12.12 -9.27
CA GLY A 7 -63.40 12.00 -8.12
C GLY A 7 -64.39 10.83 -8.03
N TRP A 8 -64.18 10.02 -6.98
CA TRP A 8 -65.13 9.50 -5.98
C TRP A 8 -66.49 8.88 -6.37
N GLY A 9 -66.75 7.67 -5.83
CA GLY A 9 -67.96 7.45 -5.03
C GLY A 9 -68.92 6.31 -5.40
N LEU A 10 -69.01 5.33 -4.49
CA LEU A 10 -70.22 4.72 -3.91
C LEU A 10 -71.12 3.75 -4.73
N ALA A 11 -71.17 2.52 -4.19
CA ALA A 11 -72.34 1.72 -3.77
C ALA A 11 -73.54 1.48 -4.72
N GLY A 12 -73.90 0.20 -4.87
CA GLY A 12 -75.23 -0.22 -5.37
C GLY A 12 -75.41 -1.73 -5.43
N CYS A 13 -76.14 -2.28 -4.46
CA CYS A 13 -76.67 -3.65 -4.42
C CYS A 13 -77.80 -3.88 -5.43
N GLN A 14 -77.94 -5.12 -5.91
CA GLN A 14 -79.18 -5.85 -6.30
C GLN A 14 -78.71 -7.16 -6.99
N GLY A 15 -79.26 -8.36 -6.82
CA GLY A 15 -80.50 -8.84 -6.22
C GLY A 15 -81.02 -10.02 -7.07
N CYS A 16 -80.96 -11.23 -6.51
CA CYS A 16 -81.73 -12.46 -6.77
C CYS A 16 -81.98 -13.01 -8.20
N HIS A 17 -81.69 -14.31 -8.37
CA HIS A 17 -82.70 -15.27 -8.82
C HIS A 17 -82.42 -16.69 -8.27
N ILE A 18 -83.53 -17.41 -8.06
CA ILE A 18 -83.76 -18.58 -7.19
C ILE A 18 -83.71 -19.90 -7.99
N LYS A 19 -83.24 -21.00 -7.37
CA LYS A 19 -83.93 -22.33 -7.33
C LYS A 19 -83.10 -23.43 -6.62
N GLU A 20 -83.59 -23.88 -5.47
CA GLU A 20 -83.40 -25.22 -4.87
C GLU A 20 -84.32 -26.27 -5.59
N PRO A 21 -84.40 -27.59 -5.25
CA PRO A 21 -83.74 -28.39 -4.19
C PRO A 21 -83.24 -29.80 -4.65
N GLY A 22 -82.56 -30.54 -3.76
CA GLY A 22 -82.40 -32.01 -3.91
C GLY A 22 -81.29 -32.62 -3.05
N GLY A 23 -81.65 -33.22 -1.92
CA GLY A 23 -80.71 -33.64 -0.89
C GLY A 23 -79.91 -34.92 -1.14
N ARG A 24 -78.82 -35.07 -0.36
CA ARG A 24 -78.33 -36.33 0.21
C ARG A 24 -77.45 -36.03 1.42
N LYS A 25 -77.83 -36.56 2.59
CA LYS A 25 -77.01 -36.60 3.80
C LYS A 25 -75.79 -37.50 3.53
N GLN A 26 -74.58 -36.94 3.67
CA GLN A 26 -73.37 -37.73 3.92
C GLN A 26 -72.66 -37.19 5.15
N SER A 27 -72.54 -38.06 6.14
CA SER A 27 -71.88 -37.83 7.42
C SER A 27 -70.40 -37.47 7.17
N ARG A 28 -69.99 -36.23 7.47
CA ARG A 28 -68.58 -35.86 7.55
C ARG A 28 -68.05 -36.28 8.92
N ALA A 29 -67.33 -37.40 8.95
CA ALA A 29 -66.49 -37.75 10.08
C ALA A 29 -65.43 -36.64 10.26
N LEU A 30 -65.47 -35.98 11.41
CA LEU A 30 -64.44 -35.07 11.88
C LEU A 30 -63.19 -35.91 12.16
N VAL A 31 -62.24 -35.97 11.22
CA VAL A 31 -60.91 -36.52 11.50
C VAL A 31 -60.20 -35.53 12.39
N VAL A 32 -60.28 -35.77 13.71
CA VAL A 32 -59.41 -35.15 14.70
C VAL A 32 -57.99 -35.61 14.36
N ALA A 33 -57.18 -34.68 13.85
CA ALA A 33 -55.75 -34.91 13.71
C ALA A 33 -55.18 -35.17 15.12
N THR A 34 -54.66 -36.37 15.33
CA THR A 34 -53.98 -36.74 16.57
C THR A 34 -52.68 -35.93 16.71
N PRO A 35 -52.24 -35.60 17.94
CA PRO A 35 -51.00 -34.86 18.20
C PRO A 35 -49.72 -35.57 17.69
N ALA A 36 -49.84 -36.83 17.25
CA ALA A 36 -48.74 -37.60 16.67
C ALA A 36 -48.29 -37.10 15.27
N MET A 37 -49.18 -36.53 14.44
CA MET A 37 -48.79 -36.07 13.10
C MET A 37 -48.06 -34.71 13.10
N VAL A 38 -48.31 -33.87 14.10
CA VAL A 38 -47.59 -32.59 14.27
C VAL A 38 -46.16 -32.84 14.79
N SER A 39 -45.96 -33.89 15.59
CA SER A 39 -44.62 -34.31 16.07
C SER A 39 -43.73 -34.89 14.95
N VAL A 40 -44.32 -35.55 13.94
CA VAL A 40 -43.55 -36.16 12.85
C VAL A 40 -43.04 -35.14 11.81
N LEU A 41 -43.75 -34.03 11.60
CA LEU A 41 -43.28 -32.95 10.72
C LEU A 41 -42.30 -31.98 11.40
N LEU A 42 -42.40 -31.80 12.73
CA LEU A 42 -41.47 -31.00 13.53
C LEU A 42 -40.23 -31.78 14.02
N SER A 43 -40.19 -33.10 13.78
CA SER A 43 -39.01 -33.95 14.02
C SER A 43 -38.07 -34.04 12.81
N LEU A 44 -37.87 -32.91 12.12
CA LEU A 44 -36.57 -32.63 11.49
C LEU A 44 -35.54 -32.61 12.61
N SER A 45 -35.10 -33.80 13.02
CA SER A 45 -34.20 -33.97 14.15
C SER A 45 -32.96 -33.12 13.91
N LEU A 46 -32.49 -32.39 14.93
CA LEU A 46 -31.25 -31.61 14.83
C LEU A 46 -30.10 -32.44 14.22
N SER A 47 -30.12 -33.76 14.41
CA SER A 47 -29.19 -34.70 13.78
C SER A 47 -29.28 -34.76 12.25
N ARG A 48 -30.48 -34.74 11.65
CA ARG A 48 -30.64 -34.70 10.19
C ARG A 48 -30.21 -33.35 9.62
N LEU A 49 -30.57 -32.25 10.27
CA LEU A 49 -30.10 -30.90 9.91
C LEU A 49 -28.56 -30.79 9.99
N GLY A 50 -27.95 -31.35 11.03
CA GLY A 50 -26.50 -31.42 11.18
C GLY A 50 -25.82 -32.24 10.09
N LEU A 51 -26.41 -33.38 9.69
CA LEU A 51 -25.90 -34.20 8.58
C LEU A 51 -26.00 -33.48 7.23
N TRP A 52 -27.11 -32.77 6.96
CA TRP A 52 -27.24 -31.95 5.75
C TRP A 52 -26.23 -30.80 5.73
N ALA A 53 -26.04 -30.12 6.87
CA ALA A 53 -25.04 -29.07 7.00
C ALA A 53 -23.62 -29.60 6.78
N ALA A 54 -23.26 -30.73 7.40
CA ALA A 54 -21.96 -31.38 7.20
C ALA A 54 -21.76 -31.80 5.73
N GLY A 55 -22.78 -32.39 5.11
CA GLY A 55 -22.76 -32.76 3.70
C GLY A 55 -22.55 -31.55 2.78
N LEU A 56 -23.25 -30.44 3.03
CA LEU A 56 -23.08 -29.19 2.30
C LEU A 56 -21.66 -28.62 2.48
N ILE A 57 -21.12 -28.61 3.71
CA ILE A 57 -19.76 -28.14 3.99
C ILE A 57 -18.73 -28.99 3.23
N LEU A 58 -18.88 -30.31 3.21
CA LEU A 58 -17.99 -31.21 2.47
C LEU A 58 -18.06 -30.96 0.96
N ILE A 59 -19.26 -30.77 0.40
CA ILE A 59 -19.45 -30.45 -1.03
C ILE A 59 -18.78 -29.12 -1.37
N LEU A 60 -19.02 -28.07 -0.58
CA LEU A 60 -18.40 -26.76 -0.79
C LEU A 60 -16.87 -26.82 -0.66
N GLY A 61 -16.36 -27.58 0.32
CA GLY A 61 -14.93 -27.83 0.49
C GLY A 61 -14.31 -28.54 -0.71
N PHE A 62 -14.99 -29.57 -1.23
CA PHE A 62 -14.55 -30.32 -2.40
C PHE A 62 -14.54 -29.45 -3.67
N LEU A 63 -15.59 -28.67 -3.91
CA LEU A 63 -15.65 -27.72 -5.03
C LEU A 63 -14.55 -26.66 -4.94
N LYS A 64 -14.26 -26.15 -3.73
CA LYS A 64 -13.17 -25.21 -3.51
C LYS A 64 -11.81 -25.84 -3.81
N LEU A 65 -11.60 -27.08 -3.38
CA LEU A 65 -10.36 -27.83 -3.65
C LEU A 65 -10.17 -28.06 -5.16
N ILE A 66 -11.20 -28.50 -5.87
CA ILE A 66 -11.14 -28.64 -7.34
C ILE A 66 -10.75 -27.32 -8.00
N ARG A 67 -11.39 -26.21 -7.60
CA ARG A 67 -11.08 -24.89 -8.16
C ARG A 67 -9.63 -24.47 -7.89
N LEU A 68 -9.10 -24.76 -6.71
CA LEU A 68 -7.70 -24.49 -6.36
C LEU A 68 -6.73 -25.36 -7.18
N LEU A 69 -7.03 -26.64 -7.37
CA LEU A 69 -6.20 -27.55 -8.17
C LEU A 69 -6.20 -27.16 -9.65
N LEU A 70 -7.36 -26.79 -10.21
CA LEU A 70 -7.46 -26.29 -11.58
C LEU A 70 -6.68 -24.99 -11.75
N ARG A 71 -6.83 -24.04 -10.82
CA ARG A 71 -6.07 -22.78 -10.85
C ARG A 71 -4.57 -23.04 -10.75
N ARG A 72 -4.13 -23.92 -9.86
CA ARG A 72 -2.73 -24.34 -9.72
C ARG A 72 -2.20 -24.91 -11.03
N GLN A 73 -2.92 -25.84 -11.65
CA GLN A 73 -2.50 -26.43 -12.93
C GLN A 73 -2.41 -25.39 -14.04
N MET A 74 -3.36 -24.46 -14.12
CA MET A 74 -3.35 -23.37 -15.09
C MET A 74 -2.13 -22.45 -14.91
N LEU A 75 -1.86 -22.01 -13.67
CA LEU A 75 -0.69 -21.16 -13.38
C LEU A 75 0.63 -21.90 -13.60
N ALA A 76 0.71 -23.17 -13.22
CA ALA A 76 1.90 -23.99 -13.45
C ALA A 76 2.20 -24.13 -14.95
N ARG A 77 1.20 -24.53 -15.76
CA ARG A 77 1.35 -24.69 -17.21
C ARG A 77 1.75 -23.38 -17.90
N ALA A 78 1.18 -22.26 -17.46
CA ALA A 78 1.55 -20.94 -17.98
C ALA A 78 3.04 -20.64 -17.78
N MET A 79 3.66 -21.22 -16.74
CA MET A 79 5.06 -21.00 -16.38
C MET A 79 6.00 -22.14 -16.84
N ASP A 80 5.55 -23.13 -17.61
CA ASP A 80 6.38 -24.27 -18.05
C ASP A 80 7.63 -23.84 -18.84
N SER A 81 7.54 -22.73 -19.59
CA SER A 81 8.65 -22.12 -20.33
C SER A 81 9.64 -21.34 -19.46
N PHE A 82 9.43 -21.29 -18.14
CA PHE A 82 10.24 -20.53 -17.19
C PHE A 82 10.84 -21.49 -16.15
N PRO A 83 12.11 -21.90 -16.31
CA PRO A 83 12.83 -22.63 -15.28
C PRO A 83 12.91 -21.82 -13.99
N GLY A 84 12.95 -22.49 -12.84
CA GLY A 84 13.05 -21.84 -11.55
C GLY A 84 13.66 -22.72 -10.46
N PRO A 85 13.79 -22.18 -9.24
CA PRO A 85 14.36 -22.92 -8.12
C PRO A 85 13.48 -24.13 -7.74
N PRO A 86 14.06 -25.14 -7.05
CA PRO A 86 13.29 -26.28 -6.56
C PRO A 86 12.18 -25.86 -5.60
N THR A 87 11.01 -26.48 -5.73
CA THR A 87 9.86 -26.23 -4.83
C THR A 87 9.77 -27.29 -3.74
N HIS A 88 9.56 -26.86 -2.50
CA HIS A 88 9.16 -27.77 -1.43
C HIS A 88 7.72 -28.26 -1.70
N TRP A 89 7.47 -29.57 -1.51
CA TRP A 89 6.20 -30.24 -1.85
C TRP A 89 4.93 -29.57 -1.26
N LEU A 90 5.03 -28.96 -0.08
CA LEU A 90 3.96 -28.18 0.56
C LEU A 90 4.16 -26.65 0.47
N PHE A 91 5.32 -26.15 0.89
CA PHE A 91 5.58 -24.71 1.04
C PHE A 91 5.93 -23.97 -0.26
N GLY A 92 6.15 -24.67 -1.37
CA GLY A 92 6.70 -24.03 -2.58
C GLY A 92 8.07 -23.43 -2.25
N HIS A 93 8.23 -22.12 -2.42
CA HIS A 93 9.41 -21.36 -2.04
C HIS A 93 9.26 -20.60 -0.70
N ALA A 94 8.11 -20.71 -0.02
CA ALA A 94 7.82 -19.88 1.16
C ALA A 94 8.87 -20.00 2.28
N GLN A 95 9.44 -21.20 2.50
CA GLN A 95 10.50 -21.39 3.51
C GLN A 95 11.78 -20.60 3.20
N GLU A 96 12.13 -20.46 1.92
CA GLU A 96 13.28 -19.64 1.50
C GLU A 96 12.94 -18.15 1.61
N ILE A 97 11.71 -17.76 1.26
CA ILE A 97 11.26 -16.36 1.32
C ILE A 97 11.16 -15.84 2.76
N GLN A 98 10.76 -16.68 3.71
CA GLN A 98 10.63 -16.32 5.13
C GLN A 98 11.98 -16.23 5.86
N GLN A 99 13.08 -16.67 5.25
CA GLN A 99 14.40 -16.56 5.85
C GLN A 99 14.93 -15.12 5.83
N THR A 100 15.70 -14.76 6.85
CA THR A 100 16.44 -13.49 6.86
C THR A 100 17.43 -13.47 5.69
N GLY A 101 17.42 -12.39 4.89
CA GLY A 101 18.26 -12.29 3.68
C GLY A 101 17.62 -12.85 2.40
N SER A 102 16.32 -13.20 2.43
CA SER A 102 15.62 -13.75 1.26
C SER A 102 15.61 -12.84 0.02
N LEU A 103 15.66 -11.51 0.19
CA LEU A 103 15.82 -10.57 -0.92
C LEU A 103 17.11 -10.83 -1.71
N ASP A 104 18.22 -11.06 -1.01
CA ASP A 104 19.53 -11.36 -1.61
C ASP A 104 19.55 -12.79 -2.18
N LYS A 105 18.80 -13.72 -1.58
CA LYS A 105 18.56 -15.06 -2.15
C LYS A 105 17.84 -14.96 -3.50
N VAL A 106 16.83 -14.11 -3.64
CA VAL A 106 16.15 -13.90 -4.93
C VAL A 106 17.08 -13.26 -5.98
N VAL A 107 18.01 -12.39 -5.57
CA VAL A 107 19.07 -11.89 -6.48
C VAL A 107 19.92 -13.06 -7.00
N SER A 108 20.30 -14.01 -6.15
CA SER A 108 21.04 -15.20 -6.60
C SER A 108 20.24 -16.05 -7.61
N TRP A 109 18.92 -16.17 -7.43
CA TRP A 109 18.04 -16.82 -8.40
C TRP A 109 17.93 -16.02 -9.71
N ALA A 110 17.90 -14.69 -9.64
CA ALA A 110 17.87 -13.84 -10.83
C ALA A 110 19.13 -13.99 -11.70
N HIS A 111 20.29 -14.26 -11.09
CA HIS A 111 21.51 -14.60 -11.84
C HIS A 111 21.42 -15.99 -12.49
N GLN A 112 20.81 -16.97 -11.81
CA GLN A 112 20.68 -18.33 -12.33
C GLN A 112 19.61 -18.44 -13.44
N PHE A 113 18.54 -17.66 -13.34
CA PHE A 113 17.39 -17.71 -14.25
C PHE A 113 17.23 -16.35 -14.94
N PRO A 114 17.72 -16.17 -16.17
CA PRO A 114 17.60 -14.90 -16.87
C PRO A 114 16.14 -14.47 -17.07
N TYR A 115 15.93 -13.15 -17.00
CA TYR A 115 14.64 -12.45 -17.14
C TYR A 115 13.62 -12.67 -16.02
N ALA A 116 13.27 -13.93 -15.76
CA ALA A 116 12.18 -14.30 -14.87
C ALA A 116 12.27 -15.76 -14.39
N HIS A 117 11.68 -16.03 -13.23
CA HIS A 117 11.52 -17.38 -12.69
C HIS A 117 10.16 -17.54 -11.98
N PRO A 118 9.57 -18.74 -11.92
CA PRO A 118 8.37 -18.98 -11.11
C PRO A 118 8.68 -18.82 -9.62
N LEU A 119 7.71 -18.27 -8.87
CA LEU A 119 7.75 -18.09 -7.42
C LEU A 119 6.44 -18.61 -6.81
N TRP A 120 6.53 -19.65 -5.99
CA TRP A 120 5.38 -20.30 -5.36
C TRP A 120 5.33 -20.00 -3.85
N LEU A 121 4.23 -19.42 -3.38
CA LEU A 121 3.96 -19.23 -1.94
C LEU A 121 2.94 -20.29 -1.50
N GLY A 122 3.45 -21.40 -0.94
CA GLY A 122 2.70 -22.65 -0.91
C GLY A 122 2.54 -23.26 -2.30
N GLN A 123 1.72 -24.31 -2.44
CA GLN A 123 1.51 -24.99 -3.73
C GLN A 123 0.42 -24.39 -4.62
N PHE A 124 -0.36 -23.41 -4.14
CA PHE A 124 -1.57 -22.94 -4.83
C PHE A 124 -1.45 -21.53 -5.41
N LEU A 125 -0.47 -20.74 -4.95
CA LEU A 125 -0.26 -19.37 -5.39
C LEU A 125 1.10 -19.26 -6.07
N GLY A 126 1.08 -19.21 -7.40
CA GLY A 126 2.27 -19.11 -8.25
C GLY A 126 2.32 -17.78 -9.00
N PHE A 127 3.43 -17.06 -8.89
CA PHE A 127 3.74 -15.85 -9.63
C PHE A 127 4.89 -16.09 -10.59
N LEU A 128 4.91 -15.43 -11.74
CA LEU A 128 6.15 -15.23 -12.47
C LEU A 128 6.87 -14.02 -11.85
N ASN A 129 8.02 -14.27 -11.23
CA ASN A 129 8.89 -13.25 -10.67
C ASN A 129 9.75 -12.66 -11.79
N ILE A 130 9.60 -11.37 -12.08
CA ILE A 130 10.28 -10.65 -13.15
C ILE A 130 11.22 -9.58 -12.57
N TYR A 131 12.40 -9.43 -13.16
CA TYR A 131 13.48 -8.55 -12.66
C TYR A 131 14.41 -8.08 -13.78
N GLU A 132 13.87 -7.97 -14.99
CA GLU A 132 14.58 -7.47 -16.17
C GLU A 132 13.77 -6.31 -16.80
N PRO A 133 14.44 -5.24 -17.30
CA PRO A 133 13.74 -4.04 -17.75
C PRO A 133 12.72 -4.22 -18.89
N ASP A 134 12.98 -5.06 -19.90
CA ASP A 134 12.03 -5.32 -20.98
C ASP A 134 10.82 -6.11 -20.48
N TYR A 135 11.03 -7.09 -19.60
CA TYR A 135 9.94 -7.81 -18.92
C TYR A 135 9.10 -6.87 -18.05
N ALA A 136 9.75 -6.01 -17.27
CA ALA A 136 9.08 -5.00 -16.45
C ALA A 136 8.24 -4.05 -17.32
N LYS A 137 8.80 -3.57 -18.44
CA LYS A 137 8.09 -2.72 -19.41
C LYS A 137 6.90 -3.43 -20.03
N ALA A 138 7.06 -4.69 -20.47
CA ALA A 138 6.01 -5.47 -21.11
C ALA A 138 4.75 -5.58 -20.24
N VAL A 139 4.87 -5.63 -18.91
CA VAL A 139 3.74 -5.73 -17.98
C VAL A 139 3.33 -4.38 -17.39
N TYR A 140 4.27 -3.61 -16.83
CA TYR A 140 3.94 -2.46 -15.98
C TYR A 140 3.53 -1.21 -16.77
N SER A 141 3.81 -1.16 -18.07
CA SER A 141 3.33 -0.08 -18.97
C SER A 141 1.83 -0.15 -19.29
N ARG A 142 1.18 -1.31 -19.08
CA ARG A 142 -0.16 -1.62 -19.62
C ARG A 142 -1.33 -1.28 -18.70
N GLY A 143 -1.07 -1.15 -17.39
CA GLY A 143 -2.12 -0.86 -16.41
C GLY A 143 -3.00 -2.05 -16.01
N ASP A 144 -2.54 -3.29 -16.24
CA ASP A 144 -3.20 -4.51 -15.74
C ASP A 144 -3.54 -4.41 -14.23
N PRO A 145 -4.63 -5.05 -13.76
CA PRO A 145 -5.03 -5.04 -12.36
C PRO A 145 -3.94 -5.46 -11.38
N LYS A 146 -4.05 -4.97 -10.13
CA LYS A 146 -3.25 -5.48 -9.01
C LYS A 146 -3.63 -6.95 -8.76
N ALA A 147 -2.67 -7.78 -8.32
CA ALA A 147 -2.95 -9.19 -8.03
C ALA A 147 -3.90 -9.31 -6.82
N PRO A 148 -5.15 -9.79 -6.98
CA PRO A 148 -6.11 -9.84 -5.88
C PRO A 148 -5.64 -10.71 -4.72
N ASP A 149 -4.90 -11.80 -5.01
CA ASP A 149 -4.34 -12.71 -4.01
C ASP A 149 -3.36 -12.06 -3.02
N VAL A 150 -2.86 -10.86 -3.34
CA VAL A 150 -2.02 -10.05 -2.45
C VAL A 150 -2.76 -8.80 -1.99
N TYR A 151 -3.40 -8.09 -2.93
CA TYR A 151 -3.98 -6.78 -2.63
C TYR A 151 -5.35 -6.85 -1.93
N ASP A 152 -6.04 -8.00 -1.95
CA ASP A 152 -7.29 -8.16 -1.18
C ASP A 152 -7.02 -8.15 0.34
N PHE A 153 -5.79 -8.46 0.77
CA PHE A 153 -5.42 -8.38 2.19
C PHE A 153 -5.43 -6.94 2.73
N PHE A 154 -5.33 -5.94 1.85
CA PHE A 154 -5.47 -4.52 2.20
C PHE A 154 -6.91 -4.11 2.52
N LEU A 155 -7.94 -4.87 2.08
CA LEU A 155 -9.33 -4.42 2.10
C LEU A 155 -9.84 -4.09 3.50
N GLN A 156 -9.43 -4.84 4.52
CA GLN A 156 -9.83 -4.58 5.91
C GLN A 156 -9.05 -3.41 6.54
N TRP A 157 -7.96 -2.97 5.92
CA TRP A 157 -7.14 -1.86 6.41
C TRP A 157 -7.40 -0.59 5.61
N ILE A 158 -6.95 -0.49 4.36
CA ILE A 158 -7.06 0.73 3.54
C ILE A 158 -8.25 0.70 2.57
N GLY A 159 -9.05 -0.38 2.59
CA GLY A 159 -10.22 -0.51 1.74
C GLY A 159 -9.88 -0.52 0.24
N LYS A 160 -10.80 0.02 -0.57
CA LYS A 160 -10.66 0.18 -2.01
C LYS A 160 -10.28 1.61 -2.37
N GLY A 161 -9.14 2.09 -1.87
CA GLY A 161 -8.53 3.35 -2.31
C GLY A 161 -7.65 3.19 -3.55
N LEU A 162 -6.94 4.25 -3.94
CA LEU A 162 -6.22 4.36 -5.22
C LEU A 162 -5.21 3.22 -5.47
N LEU A 163 -4.59 2.69 -4.40
CA LEU A 163 -3.64 1.58 -4.48
C LEU A 163 -4.27 0.29 -5.00
N VAL A 164 -5.48 -0.01 -4.52
CA VAL A 164 -6.20 -1.28 -4.70
C VAL A 164 -7.20 -1.19 -5.85
N LEU A 165 -7.81 -0.02 -6.09
CA LEU A 165 -8.76 0.18 -7.17
C LEU A 165 -8.21 -0.26 -8.53
N GLN A 166 -9.12 -0.61 -9.43
CA GLN A 166 -8.81 -1.02 -10.80
C GLN A 166 -9.86 -0.47 -11.78
N GLY A 167 -9.52 -0.50 -13.07
CA GLY A 167 -10.45 -0.12 -14.13
C GLY A 167 -10.86 1.37 -14.09
N PRO A 168 -12.07 1.70 -14.58
CA PRO A 168 -12.53 3.09 -14.69
C PRO A 168 -12.60 3.84 -13.35
N LYS A 169 -13.01 3.17 -12.26
CA LYS A 169 -13.08 3.80 -10.94
C LYS A 169 -11.70 4.25 -10.43
N TRP A 170 -10.66 3.43 -10.66
CA TRP A 170 -9.28 3.83 -10.39
C TRP A 170 -8.90 5.07 -11.20
N TYR A 171 -9.20 5.10 -12.49
CA TYR A 171 -8.85 6.23 -13.35
C TYR A 171 -9.54 7.53 -12.91
N GLN A 172 -10.82 7.45 -12.54
CA GLN A 172 -11.58 8.56 -11.98
C GLN A 172 -10.90 9.13 -10.71
N HIS A 173 -10.57 8.27 -9.74
CA HIS A 173 -9.90 8.68 -8.52
C HIS A 173 -8.48 9.22 -8.82
N ARG A 174 -7.73 8.59 -9.74
CA ARG A 174 -6.41 9.08 -10.16
C ARG A 174 -6.50 10.49 -10.75
N LYS A 175 -7.48 10.74 -11.63
CA LYS A 175 -7.72 12.05 -12.24
C LYS A 175 -8.12 13.08 -11.19
N LEU A 176 -8.98 12.70 -10.24
CA LEU A 176 -9.40 13.55 -9.13
C LEU A 176 -8.24 13.98 -8.24
N LEU A 177 -7.35 13.04 -7.90
CA LEU A 177 -6.31 13.26 -6.88
C LEU A 177 -5.00 13.83 -7.43
N THR A 178 -4.70 13.62 -8.72
CA THR A 178 -3.45 14.10 -9.34
C THR A 178 -3.19 15.61 -9.16
N PRO A 179 -4.19 16.51 -9.26
CA PRO A 179 -4.00 17.93 -8.98
C PRO A 179 -3.45 18.27 -7.59
N GLY A 180 -3.72 17.45 -6.57
CA GLY A 180 -3.20 17.62 -5.21
C GLY A 180 -1.69 17.41 -5.07
N PHE A 181 -1.03 16.94 -6.14
CA PHE A 181 0.42 16.74 -6.19
C PHE A 181 1.08 17.64 -7.25
N HIS A 182 0.37 18.66 -7.74
CA HIS A 182 0.93 19.67 -8.63
C HIS A 182 1.97 20.52 -7.89
N TYR A 183 3.01 21.01 -8.58
CA TYR A 183 4.11 21.74 -7.94
C TYR A 183 3.64 22.99 -7.15
N ASP A 184 2.57 23.65 -7.59
CA ASP A 184 2.01 24.79 -6.86
C ASP A 184 1.34 24.41 -5.53
N VAL A 185 0.90 23.16 -5.37
CA VAL A 185 0.48 22.59 -4.07
C VAL A 185 1.69 22.20 -3.22
N LEU A 186 2.75 21.69 -3.85
CA LEU A 186 3.93 21.19 -3.14
C LEU A 186 4.88 22.30 -2.65
N LYS A 187 4.90 23.46 -3.31
CA LYS A 187 5.76 24.61 -2.97
C LYS A 187 5.69 25.00 -1.48
N PRO A 188 4.49 25.26 -0.90
CA PRO A 188 4.37 25.60 0.52
C PRO A 188 4.85 24.50 1.48
N TYR A 189 4.83 23.23 1.05
CA TYR A 189 5.19 22.11 1.91
C TYR A 189 6.67 22.08 2.28
N VAL A 190 7.54 22.75 1.52
CA VAL A 190 8.98 22.86 1.85
C VAL A 190 9.20 23.44 3.24
N ALA A 191 8.43 24.47 3.63
CA ALA A 191 8.50 25.04 4.96
C ALA A 191 8.02 24.05 6.05
N VAL A 192 6.97 23.28 5.75
CA VAL A 192 6.41 22.27 6.67
C VAL A 192 7.39 21.10 6.87
N PHE A 193 8.05 20.66 5.80
CA PHE A 193 9.12 19.66 5.85
C PHE A 193 10.27 20.14 6.74
N ALA A 194 10.70 21.39 6.56
CA ALA A 194 11.77 21.97 7.36
C ALA A 194 11.37 22.06 8.84
N ASP A 195 10.20 22.59 9.16
CA ASP A 195 9.68 22.70 10.54
C ASP A 195 9.61 21.33 11.27
N SER A 196 9.00 20.34 10.60
CA SER A 196 8.88 18.99 11.13
C SER A 196 10.26 18.35 11.35
N THR A 197 11.19 18.61 10.42
CA THR A 197 12.57 18.13 10.53
C THR A 197 13.31 18.79 11.69
N GLN A 198 13.18 20.10 11.89
CA GLN A 198 13.85 20.79 13.01
C GLN A 198 13.42 20.20 14.36
N THR A 199 12.13 19.92 14.53
CA THR A 199 11.60 19.27 15.75
C THR A 199 12.24 17.89 15.99
N MET A 200 12.49 17.11 14.94
CA MET A 200 13.18 15.83 15.04
C MET A 200 14.66 16.02 15.37
N LEU A 201 15.32 16.95 14.68
CA LEU A 201 16.74 17.24 14.84
C LEU A 201 17.08 17.78 16.23
N ASP A 202 16.20 18.56 16.85
CA ASP A 202 16.37 19.03 18.23
C ASP A 202 16.40 17.86 19.23
N LYS A 203 15.55 16.84 19.03
CA LYS A 203 15.60 15.60 19.84
C LYS A 203 16.86 14.79 19.58
N TRP A 204 17.33 14.77 18.34
CA TRP A 204 18.59 14.09 17.99
C TRP A 204 19.81 14.78 18.58
N GLU A 205 19.77 16.10 18.76
CA GLU A 205 20.83 16.86 19.43
C GLU A 205 21.02 16.37 20.88
N GLU A 206 19.93 16.13 21.60
CA GLU A 206 19.96 15.61 22.96
C GLU A 206 20.52 14.18 22.99
N LYS A 207 20.04 13.30 22.09
CA LYS A 207 20.52 11.91 21.99
C LYS A 207 22.00 11.83 21.58
N ALA A 208 22.46 12.72 20.71
CA ALA A 208 23.85 12.76 20.24
C ALA A 208 24.83 13.07 21.38
N ARG A 209 24.42 13.84 22.40
CA ARG A 209 25.25 14.13 23.58
C ARG A 209 25.56 12.90 24.44
N GLU A 210 24.78 11.83 24.32
CA GLU A 210 25.03 10.59 25.05
C GLU A 210 26.17 9.76 24.44
N ASP A 211 26.71 10.16 23.27
CA ASP A 211 27.73 9.45 22.48
C ASP A 211 27.41 7.96 22.26
N LYS A 212 26.11 7.67 22.08
CA LYS A 212 25.58 6.32 21.82
C LYS A 212 24.84 6.30 20.50
N SER A 213 24.95 5.19 19.79
CA SER A 213 24.11 4.93 18.63
C SER A 213 22.68 4.58 19.05
N PHE A 214 21.71 5.14 18.33
CA PHE A 214 20.29 4.89 18.54
C PHE A 214 19.59 4.62 17.21
N ASP A 215 18.44 3.95 17.26
CA ASP A 215 17.64 3.65 16.07
C ASP A 215 16.91 4.92 15.61
N ILE A 216 17.16 5.35 14.37
CA ILE A 216 16.53 6.54 13.79
C ILE A 216 15.14 6.25 13.20
N PHE A 217 14.77 4.99 12.97
CA PHE A 217 13.60 4.64 12.15
C PHE A 217 12.28 5.16 12.73
N SER A 218 12.09 5.00 14.04
CA SER A 218 10.88 5.49 14.71
C SER A 218 10.81 7.02 14.70
N ASP A 219 11.91 7.72 14.98
CA ASP A 219 11.92 9.18 15.02
C ASP A 219 11.61 9.79 13.65
N VAL A 220 12.22 9.25 12.59
CA VAL A 220 11.92 9.66 11.20
C VAL A 220 10.48 9.33 10.84
N GLY A 221 9.95 8.19 11.29
CA GLY A 221 8.57 7.80 11.04
C GLY A 221 7.53 8.73 11.64
N HIS A 222 7.77 9.17 12.88
CA HIS A 222 6.95 10.19 13.52
C HIS A 222 7.05 11.52 12.77
N MET A 223 8.26 11.93 12.37
CA MET A 223 8.49 13.16 11.59
C MET A 223 7.76 13.12 10.23
N ALA A 224 7.86 12.03 9.48
CA ALA A 224 7.18 11.87 8.20
C ALA A 224 5.65 11.87 8.36
N LEU A 225 5.12 11.25 9.43
CA LEU A 225 3.68 11.25 9.71
C LEU A 225 3.16 12.66 9.99
N ILE A 226 3.85 13.44 10.85
CA ILE A 226 3.40 14.81 11.15
C ILE A 226 3.52 15.73 9.93
N SER A 227 4.61 15.60 9.18
CA SER A 227 4.84 16.29 7.90
C SER A 227 3.68 16.04 6.94
N LEU A 228 3.34 14.77 6.70
CA LEU A 228 2.21 14.37 5.86
C LEU A 228 0.89 14.96 6.36
N MET A 229 0.58 14.82 7.65
CA MET A 229 -0.68 15.31 8.22
C MET A 229 -0.84 16.84 8.07
N LYS A 230 0.23 17.60 8.31
CA LYS A 230 0.24 19.06 8.13
C LYS A 230 0.08 19.46 6.67
N CYS A 231 0.75 18.76 5.75
CA CYS A 231 0.69 19.06 4.32
C CYS A 231 -0.65 18.67 3.68
N THR A 232 -1.07 17.41 3.81
CA THR A 232 -2.10 16.83 2.95
C THR A 232 -3.45 16.64 3.64
N PHE A 233 -3.47 16.65 4.98
CA PHE A 233 -4.69 16.43 5.78
C PHE A 233 -5.15 17.65 6.58
N GLY A 234 -4.47 18.79 6.42
CA GLY A 234 -4.87 20.07 7.02
C GLY A 234 -4.74 20.10 8.54
N LYS A 235 -3.85 19.28 9.12
CA LYS A 235 -3.53 19.37 10.56
C LYS A 235 -2.84 20.72 10.82
N GLY A 236 -3.28 21.42 11.87
CA GLY A 236 -2.65 22.68 12.29
C GLY A 236 -1.28 22.49 12.94
N ASP A 237 -0.76 23.55 13.57
CA ASP A 237 0.57 23.57 14.19
C ASP A 237 0.71 22.72 15.46
N SER A 238 -0.35 22.04 15.88
CA SER A 238 -0.24 21.07 16.97
C SER A 238 0.68 19.93 16.58
N GLY A 239 1.66 19.64 17.44
CA GLY A 239 2.57 18.51 17.25
C GLY A 239 1.85 17.15 17.30
N LEU A 240 2.64 16.07 17.30
CA LEU A 240 2.11 14.72 17.45
C LEU A 240 1.51 14.51 18.83
N GLY A 241 0.28 14.02 18.86
CA GLY A 241 -0.37 13.55 20.08
C GLY A 241 -0.13 12.06 20.32
N HIS A 242 -0.54 11.57 21.49
CA HIS A 242 -0.52 10.14 21.83
C HIS A 242 -1.24 9.29 20.77
N ARG A 243 -2.35 9.79 20.21
CA ARG A 243 -3.14 9.09 19.18
C ARG A 243 -2.37 8.89 17.88
N ASP A 244 -1.57 9.88 17.49
CA ASP A 244 -0.75 9.81 16.28
C ASP A 244 0.35 8.73 16.45
N SER A 245 0.92 8.62 17.67
CA SER A 245 1.88 7.56 18.01
C SER A 245 1.23 6.17 18.05
N SER A 246 -0.03 6.07 18.50
CA SER A 246 -0.81 4.82 18.46
C SER A 246 -1.10 4.40 17.01
N TYR A 247 -1.43 5.35 16.13
CA TYR A 247 -1.58 5.09 14.70
C TYR A 247 -0.27 4.58 14.08
N TYR A 248 0.85 5.24 14.34
CA TYR A 248 2.17 4.81 13.85
C TYR A 248 2.51 3.38 14.27
N SER A 249 2.24 3.04 15.53
CA SER A 249 2.43 1.68 16.06
C SER A 249 1.50 0.67 15.38
N ALA A 250 0.24 1.04 15.12
CA ALA A 250 -0.71 0.19 14.40
C ALA A 250 -0.28 -0.07 12.96
N VAL A 251 0.27 0.93 12.24
CA VAL A 251 0.83 0.74 10.89
C VAL A 251 2.00 -0.25 10.90
N SER A 252 2.86 -0.19 11.92
CA SER A 252 3.92 -1.18 12.10
C SER A 252 3.36 -2.61 12.26
N ASP A 253 2.31 -2.79 13.05
CA ASP A 253 1.64 -4.09 13.19
C ASP A 253 0.97 -4.55 11.89
N LEU A 254 0.27 -3.65 11.20
CA LEU A 254 -0.46 -3.95 9.97
C LEU A 254 0.48 -4.40 8.84
N THR A 255 1.56 -3.65 8.62
CA THR A 255 2.57 -3.97 7.60
C THR A 255 3.29 -5.28 7.91
N LEU A 256 3.64 -5.55 9.18
CA LEU A 256 4.25 -6.81 9.62
C LEU A 256 3.34 -8.00 9.37
N LEU A 257 2.12 -7.95 9.88
CA LEU A 257 1.16 -9.03 9.77
C LEU A 257 0.77 -9.25 8.31
N MET A 258 0.58 -8.18 7.54
CA MET A 258 0.25 -8.33 6.13
C MET A 258 1.40 -8.95 5.32
N GLN A 259 2.65 -8.56 5.55
CA GLN A 259 3.79 -9.20 4.90
C GLN A 259 3.88 -10.69 5.26
N GLN A 260 3.75 -11.02 6.54
CA GLN A 260 3.72 -12.42 7.01
C GLN A 260 2.56 -13.21 6.38
N ARG A 261 1.40 -12.57 6.19
CA ARG A 261 0.25 -13.17 5.50
C ARG A 261 0.54 -13.45 4.03
N ILE A 262 1.22 -12.55 3.32
CA ILE A 262 1.65 -12.78 1.93
C ILE A 262 2.51 -14.04 1.85
N GLU A 263 3.50 -14.15 2.74
CA GLU A 263 4.48 -15.25 2.74
C GLU A 263 3.96 -16.57 3.34
N SER A 264 2.82 -16.55 4.03
CA SER A 264 2.26 -17.69 4.76
C SER A 264 0.97 -18.20 4.13
N PHE A 265 1.06 -19.19 3.25
CA PHE A 265 -0.08 -19.69 2.47
C PHE A 265 -1.27 -20.19 3.33
N GLN A 266 -1.01 -20.65 4.56
CA GLN A 266 -2.05 -21.03 5.51
C GLN A 266 -2.98 -19.87 5.94
N TYR A 267 -2.55 -18.61 5.72
CA TYR A 267 -3.30 -17.40 6.04
C TYR A 267 -4.01 -16.76 4.84
N HIS A 268 -3.91 -17.35 3.64
CA HIS A 268 -4.50 -16.78 2.42
C HIS A 268 -6.03 -16.91 2.38
N ASN A 269 -6.61 -17.92 3.05
CA ASN A 269 -8.06 -18.05 3.13
C ASN A 269 -8.63 -17.09 4.20
N ASP A 270 -9.42 -16.10 3.79
CA ASP A 270 -10.04 -15.12 4.70
C ASP A 270 -10.80 -15.77 5.85
N PHE A 271 -11.67 -16.74 5.57
CA PHE A 271 -12.49 -17.37 6.61
C PHE A 271 -11.62 -17.99 7.71
N ILE A 272 -10.58 -18.75 7.32
CA ILE A 272 -9.63 -19.33 8.29
C ILE A 272 -8.83 -18.23 8.99
N TYR A 273 -8.34 -17.25 8.23
CA TYR A 273 -7.46 -16.19 8.74
C TYR A 273 -8.07 -15.41 9.89
N TRP A 274 -9.34 -15.01 9.77
CA TRP A 274 -10.04 -14.23 10.80
C TRP A 274 -10.27 -15.00 12.10
N LEU A 275 -10.19 -16.34 12.06
CA LEU A 275 -10.27 -17.22 13.23
C LEU A 275 -8.90 -17.43 13.91
N THR A 276 -7.80 -16.95 13.32
CA THR A 276 -6.46 -17.09 13.91
C THR A 276 -6.11 -15.93 14.86
N PRO A 277 -5.18 -16.13 15.83
CA PRO A 277 -4.64 -15.03 16.62
C PRO A 277 -4.02 -13.92 15.76
N HIS A 278 -3.37 -14.32 14.66
CA HIS A 278 -2.74 -13.43 13.70
C HIS A 278 -3.77 -12.50 13.03
N GLY A 279 -4.85 -13.06 12.48
CA GLY A 279 -5.94 -12.29 11.88
C GLY A 279 -6.68 -11.40 12.88
N ARG A 280 -6.90 -11.87 14.12
CA ARG A 280 -7.49 -11.03 15.18
C ARG A 280 -6.59 -9.86 15.60
N ARG A 281 -5.26 -10.04 15.62
CA ARG A 281 -4.33 -8.92 15.85
C ARG A 281 -4.39 -7.93 14.70
N PHE A 282 -4.44 -8.40 13.45
CA PHE A 282 -4.58 -7.55 12.28
C PHE A 282 -5.85 -6.69 12.34
N LEU A 283 -7.01 -7.29 12.63
CA LEU A 283 -8.28 -6.54 12.75
C LEU A 283 -8.28 -5.51 13.89
N ARG A 284 -7.61 -5.79 15.02
CA ARG A 284 -7.43 -4.79 16.09
C ARG A 284 -6.60 -3.60 15.63
N ALA A 285 -5.50 -3.86 14.92
CA ALA A 285 -4.67 -2.80 14.35
C ALA A 285 -5.43 -2.01 13.27
N CYS A 286 -6.27 -2.68 12.45
CA CYS A 286 -7.17 -1.99 11.51
C CYS A 286 -8.10 -1.03 12.22
N GLN A 287 -8.73 -1.44 13.33
CA GLN A 287 -9.61 -0.57 14.10
C GLN A 287 -8.87 0.68 14.60
N THR A 288 -7.66 0.53 15.14
CA THR A 288 -6.83 1.68 15.56
C THR A 288 -6.50 2.61 14.39
N ALA A 289 -6.21 2.05 13.22
CA ALA A 289 -5.97 2.86 12.02
C ALA A 289 -7.23 3.63 11.59
N HIS A 290 -8.39 2.97 11.58
CA HIS A 290 -9.68 3.57 11.22
C HIS A 290 -10.11 4.65 12.23
N ASP A 291 -9.92 4.42 13.53
CA ASP A 291 -10.26 5.40 14.56
C ASP A 291 -9.49 6.71 14.35
N HIS A 292 -8.22 6.61 13.94
CA HIS A 292 -7.38 7.75 13.63
C HIS A 292 -7.84 8.48 12.36
N THR A 293 -8.06 7.77 11.25
CA THR A 293 -8.47 8.41 9.99
C THR A 293 -9.88 8.99 10.05
N ASP A 294 -10.80 8.32 10.74
CA ASP A 294 -12.13 8.85 11.03
C ASP A 294 -12.06 10.14 11.86
N GLN A 295 -11.13 10.22 12.81
CA GLN A 295 -10.89 11.45 13.58
C GLN A 295 -10.37 12.57 12.68
N VAL A 296 -9.35 12.33 11.86
CA VAL A 296 -8.79 13.32 10.93
C VAL A 296 -9.88 13.85 9.99
N ILE A 297 -10.72 12.97 9.44
CA ILE A 297 -11.84 13.36 8.58
C ILE A 297 -12.84 14.23 9.34
N ARG A 298 -13.22 13.86 10.57
CA ARG A 298 -14.16 14.64 11.39
C ARG A 298 -13.61 16.00 11.76
N GLU A 299 -12.35 16.08 12.17
CA GLU A 299 -11.67 17.33 12.53
C GLU A 299 -11.61 18.28 11.35
N ARG A 300 -11.21 17.80 10.16
CA ARG A 300 -11.20 18.65 8.96
C ARG A 300 -12.61 19.08 8.56
N LYS A 301 -13.60 18.17 8.56
CA LYS A 301 -15.01 18.52 8.30
C LYS A 301 -15.54 19.57 9.29
N ALA A 302 -15.10 19.56 10.55
CA ALA A 302 -15.47 20.54 11.55
C ALA A 302 -14.77 21.89 11.33
N ALA A 303 -13.47 21.88 11.02
CA ALA A 303 -12.70 23.10 10.70
C ALA A 303 -13.28 23.84 9.48
N LEU A 304 -13.76 23.12 8.46
CA LEU A 304 -14.40 23.69 7.27
C LEU A 304 -15.76 24.34 7.52
N LYS A 305 -16.33 24.23 8.74
CA LYS A 305 -17.54 24.97 9.14
C LYS A 305 -17.23 26.39 9.63
N ASP A 306 -15.98 26.68 9.95
CA ASP A 306 -15.55 28.03 10.26
C ASP A 306 -15.47 28.85 8.97
N GLU A 307 -16.18 30.00 8.94
CA GLU A 307 -16.30 30.82 7.73
C GLU A 307 -14.94 31.33 7.23
N LYS A 308 -14.02 31.67 8.14
CA LYS A 308 -12.69 32.18 7.76
C LYS A 308 -11.84 31.10 7.11
N GLU A 309 -11.85 29.89 7.67
CA GLU A 309 -11.12 28.76 7.08
C GLU A 309 -11.74 28.35 5.74
N GLN A 310 -13.06 28.39 5.62
CA GLN A 310 -13.76 28.09 4.36
C GLN A 310 -13.42 29.12 3.26
N GLU A 311 -13.46 30.42 3.56
CA GLU A 311 -13.08 31.50 2.62
C GLU A 311 -11.60 31.38 2.20
N LYS A 312 -10.70 31.10 3.15
CA LYS A 312 -9.28 30.88 2.88
C LYS A 312 -9.06 29.74 1.89
N ILE A 313 -9.80 28.65 2.01
CA ILE A 313 -9.66 27.50 1.11
C ILE A 313 -10.30 27.79 -0.25
N GLN A 314 -11.44 28.47 -0.30
CA GLN A 314 -12.08 28.85 -1.56
C GLN A 314 -11.25 29.86 -2.37
N SER A 315 -10.49 30.73 -1.69
CA SER A 315 -9.57 31.66 -2.34
C SER A 315 -8.31 30.99 -2.91
N ARG A 316 -8.00 29.75 -2.51
CA ARG A 316 -6.86 29.00 -3.03
C ARG A 316 -7.17 28.42 -4.40
N ARG A 317 -6.32 28.71 -5.38
CA ARG A 317 -6.39 28.12 -6.72
C ARG A 317 -6.15 26.60 -6.72
N HIS A 318 -5.38 26.10 -5.76
CA HIS A 318 -5.07 24.69 -5.62
C HIS A 318 -5.36 24.21 -4.20
N LEU A 319 -6.04 23.07 -4.10
CA LEU A 319 -6.48 22.47 -2.85
C LEU A 319 -5.50 21.38 -2.39
N ASP A 320 -5.38 21.23 -1.08
CA ASP A 320 -4.67 20.11 -0.46
C ASP A 320 -5.48 18.81 -0.63
N PHE A 321 -4.82 17.65 -0.52
CA PHE A 321 -5.41 16.33 -0.81
C PHE A 321 -6.76 16.06 -0.13
N LEU A 322 -6.86 16.25 1.19
CA LEU A 322 -8.11 15.98 1.91
C LEU A 322 -9.23 16.95 1.51
N ASP A 323 -8.89 18.20 1.20
CA ASP A 323 -9.88 19.18 0.76
C ASP A 323 -10.41 18.85 -0.64
N ILE A 324 -9.56 18.32 -1.54
CA ILE A 324 -10.00 17.76 -2.82
C ILE A 324 -11.02 16.65 -2.58
N LEU A 325 -10.73 15.70 -1.69
CA LEU A 325 -11.63 14.58 -1.39
C LEU A 325 -12.96 15.04 -0.77
N LEU A 326 -12.94 16.00 0.15
CA LEU A 326 -14.14 16.53 0.80
C LEU A 326 -15.00 17.39 -0.15
N GLY A 327 -14.35 18.08 -1.09
CA GLY A 327 -15.00 18.87 -2.14
C GLY A 327 -15.39 18.07 -3.39
N ALA A 328 -14.90 16.83 -3.52
CA ALA A 328 -15.04 16.03 -4.73
C ALA A 328 -16.50 15.74 -5.09
N ARG A 329 -16.81 15.95 -6.38
CA ARG A 329 -18.03 15.49 -7.04
C ARG A 329 -17.64 14.77 -8.32
N ASP A 330 -18.34 13.70 -8.65
CA ASP A 330 -18.18 12.99 -9.91
C ASP A 330 -18.77 13.77 -11.10
N GLU A 331 -18.69 13.19 -12.29
CA GLU A 331 -19.20 13.78 -13.54
C GLU A 331 -20.73 14.00 -13.52
N ASN A 332 -21.45 13.34 -12.60
CA ASN A 332 -22.89 13.51 -12.36
C ASN A 332 -23.18 14.42 -11.16
N GLY A 333 -22.16 15.05 -10.56
CA GLY A 333 -22.30 15.91 -9.38
C GLY A 333 -22.43 15.17 -8.04
N ILE A 334 -22.28 13.84 -8.02
CA ILE A 334 -22.40 12.96 -6.84
C ILE A 334 -21.10 12.97 -6.05
N LYS A 335 -21.21 13.14 -4.74
CA LYS A 335 -20.04 13.11 -3.84
C LYS A 335 -19.47 11.69 -3.73
N LEU A 336 -18.19 11.58 -3.40
CA LEU A 336 -17.61 10.31 -2.96
C LEU A 336 -18.42 9.74 -1.79
N SER A 337 -18.62 8.42 -1.80
CA SER A 337 -19.23 7.73 -0.65
C SER A 337 -18.31 7.87 0.57
N ASP A 338 -18.86 7.86 1.79
CA ASP A 338 -18.03 7.92 3.00
C ASP A 338 -17.03 6.76 3.07
N ALA A 339 -17.39 5.59 2.53
CA ALA A 339 -16.50 4.43 2.43
C ALA A 339 -15.34 4.67 1.45
N ASP A 340 -15.59 5.29 0.29
CA ASP A 340 -14.54 5.64 -0.68
C ASP A 340 -13.64 6.75 -0.14
N LEU A 341 -14.21 7.77 0.52
CA LEU A 341 -13.47 8.84 1.19
C LEU A 341 -12.51 8.27 2.23
N ARG A 342 -13.02 7.44 3.16
CA ARG A 342 -12.21 6.83 4.21
C ARG A 342 -11.12 5.94 3.62
N ALA A 343 -11.44 5.14 2.61
CA ALA A 343 -10.46 4.27 1.96
C ALA A 343 -9.32 5.06 1.28
N GLU A 344 -9.59 6.21 0.66
CA GLU A 344 -8.53 7.07 0.14
C GLU A 344 -7.72 7.73 1.26
N VAL A 345 -8.36 8.17 2.35
CA VAL A 345 -7.64 8.70 3.51
C VAL A 345 -6.74 7.64 4.15
N ASP A 346 -7.26 6.42 4.38
CA ASP A 346 -6.48 5.29 4.90
C ASP A 346 -5.29 4.95 3.99
N THR A 347 -5.54 4.92 2.67
CA THR A 347 -4.51 4.63 1.65
C THR A 347 -3.39 5.67 1.70
N PHE A 348 -3.71 6.96 1.61
CA PHE A 348 -2.71 8.02 1.54
C PHE A 348 -2.04 8.30 2.87
N MET A 349 -2.73 8.10 4.00
CA MET A 349 -2.12 8.19 5.32
C MET A 349 -1.03 7.13 5.47
N PHE A 350 -1.26 5.89 5.03
CA PHE A 350 -0.22 4.84 4.99
C PHE A 350 0.90 5.15 3.98
N GLU A 351 0.55 5.32 2.71
CA GLU A 351 1.51 5.43 1.62
C GLU A 351 2.43 6.64 1.74
N GLY A 352 1.91 7.75 2.29
CA GLY A 352 2.60 9.04 2.33
C GLY A 352 3.69 9.17 3.38
N HIS A 353 3.73 8.33 4.43
CA HIS A 353 4.75 8.43 5.48
C HIS A 353 5.62 7.18 5.60
N ASP A 354 5.05 5.97 5.47
CA ASP A 354 5.81 4.74 5.74
C ASP A 354 6.91 4.55 4.67
N THR A 355 6.60 4.86 3.41
CA THR A 355 7.55 4.76 2.29
C THR A 355 8.70 5.78 2.39
N THR A 356 8.41 7.04 2.74
CA THR A 356 9.45 8.08 2.88
C THR A 356 10.29 7.86 4.13
N THR A 357 9.71 7.31 5.20
CA THR A 357 10.47 6.86 6.39
C THR A 357 11.56 5.87 6.01
N SER A 358 11.20 4.82 5.26
CA SER A 358 12.17 3.85 4.74
C SER A 358 13.26 4.54 3.91
N GLY A 359 12.86 5.38 2.95
CA GLY A 359 13.78 6.07 2.06
C GLY A 359 14.80 6.96 2.77
N ILE A 360 14.34 7.76 3.75
CA ILE A 360 15.19 8.66 4.54
C ILE A 360 16.18 7.84 5.39
N CYS A 361 15.69 6.82 6.09
CA CYS A 361 16.55 6.05 7.00
C CYS A 361 17.64 5.26 6.24
N TRP A 362 17.28 4.61 5.13
CA TRP A 362 18.26 3.91 4.30
C TRP A 362 19.23 4.87 3.60
N PHE A 363 18.78 6.07 3.23
CA PHE A 363 19.67 7.11 2.74
C PHE A 363 20.69 7.55 3.80
N LEU A 364 20.24 7.87 5.03
CA LEU A 364 21.15 8.27 6.11
C LEU A 364 22.13 7.15 6.49
N TYR A 365 21.68 5.88 6.42
CA TYR A 365 22.58 4.73 6.54
C TYR A 365 23.62 4.69 5.42
N CYS A 366 23.25 4.94 4.16
CA CYS A 366 24.22 5.04 3.06
C CYS A 366 25.21 6.19 3.29
N MET A 367 24.75 7.33 3.78
CA MET A 367 25.64 8.45 4.10
C MET A 367 26.62 8.09 5.22
N ALA A 368 26.21 7.31 6.22
CA ALA A 368 27.11 6.79 7.23
C ALA A 368 28.10 5.73 6.70
N LEU A 369 27.69 4.92 5.72
CA LEU A 369 28.56 3.95 5.03
C LEU A 369 29.63 4.61 4.15
N TYR A 370 29.29 5.74 3.52
CA TYR A 370 30.13 6.40 2.52
C TYR A 370 30.39 7.87 2.91
N PRO A 371 31.31 8.13 3.85
CA PRO A 371 31.62 9.49 4.31
C PRO A 371 32.03 10.45 3.19
N GLU A 372 32.66 9.96 2.10
CA GLU A 372 32.99 10.83 0.95
C GLU A 372 31.74 11.38 0.26
N HIS A 373 30.71 10.56 0.10
CA HIS A 373 29.43 10.98 -0.49
C HIS A 373 28.64 11.86 0.48
N GLN A 374 28.72 11.57 1.79
CA GLN A 374 28.15 12.39 2.84
C GLN A 374 28.72 13.81 2.84
N HIS A 375 30.06 13.93 2.78
CA HIS A 375 30.75 15.21 2.74
C HIS A 375 30.35 16.03 1.52
N ARG A 376 30.38 15.41 0.33
CA ARG A 376 29.99 16.08 -0.92
C ARG A 376 28.53 16.54 -0.92
N CYS A 377 27.62 15.72 -0.39
CA CYS A 377 26.22 16.14 -0.23
C CYS A 377 26.09 17.32 0.74
N ARG A 378 26.85 17.32 1.84
CA ARG A 378 26.87 18.43 2.79
C ARG A 378 27.40 19.72 2.15
N GLU A 379 28.50 19.65 1.42
CA GLU A 379 29.07 20.81 0.69
C GLU A 379 28.06 21.40 -0.30
N GLU A 380 27.43 20.56 -1.15
CA GLU A 380 26.40 21.00 -2.10
C GLU A 380 25.26 21.73 -1.37
N VAL A 381 24.75 21.17 -0.28
CA VAL A 381 23.64 21.76 0.47
C VAL A 381 24.07 23.04 1.20
N CYS A 382 25.28 23.10 1.76
CA CYS A 382 25.84 24.30 2.39
C CYS A 382 25.92 25.45 1.38
N GLU A 383 26.45 25.20 0.17
CA GLU A 383 26.57 26.20 -0.89
C GLU A 383 25.19 26.71 -1.35
N ILE A 384 24.22 25.80 -1.51
CA ILE A 384 22.85 26.14 -1.90
C ILE A 384 22.17 27.00 -0.83
N LEU A 385 22.30 26.63 0.46
CA LEU A 385 21.67 27.36 1.55
C LEU A 385 22.30 28.76 1.71
N GLY A 386 23.63 28.84 1.63
CA GLY A 386 24.38 30.08 1.85
C GLY A 386 24.14 30.62 3.26
N ASN A 387 23.83 31.91 3.37
CA ASN A 387 23.56 32.59 4.64
C ASN A 387 22.06 32.57 5.04
N ARG A 388 21.21 31.79 4.37
CA ARG A 388 19.76 31.75 4.65
C ARG A 388 19.45 30.76 5.78
N ASP A 389 18.39 31.03 6.52
CA ASP A 389 17.96 30.17 7.62
C ASP A 389 17.11 28.96 7.18
N SER A 390 16.60 28.97 5.95
CA SER A 390 15.70 27.91 5.46
C SER A 390 15.83 27.66 3.95
N LEU A 391 15.67 26.38 3.59
CA LEU A 391 15.59 25.91 2.21
C LEU A 391 14.28 26.38 1.55
N GLN A 392 14.35 26.76 0.27
CA GLN A 392 13.20 27.17 -0.53
C GLN A 392 12.92 26.16 -1.64
N TRP A 393 11.72 26.22 -2.23
CA TRP A 393 11.33 25.33 -3.33
C TRP A 393 12.34 25.30 -4.49
N ASP A 394 12.81 26.47 -4.92
CA ASP A 394 13.72 26.60 -6.06
C ASP A 394 15.13 26.03 -5.77
N ASP A 395 15.45 25.76 -4.51
CA ASP A 395 16.72 25.15 -4.12
C ASP A 395 16.74 23.64 -4.40
N LEU A 396 15.58 22.98 -4.38
CA LEU A 396 15.48 21.53 -4.55
C LEU A 396 15.94 21.07 -5.94
N GLY A 397 15.80 21.94 -6.95
CA GLY A 397 16.30 21.69 -8.31
C GLY A 397 17.83 21.73 -8.41
N LYS A 398 18.50 22.42 -7.48
CA LYS A 398 19.96 22.59 -7.46
C LYS A 398 20.69 21.45 -6.73
N MET A 399 19.99 20.69 -5.89
CA MET A 399 20.50 19.54 -5.12
C MET A 399 20.76 18.32 -6.01
N THR A 400 21.60 18.48 -7.03
CA THR A 400 21.81 17.48 -8.09
C THR A 400 22.53 16.24 -7.58
N TYR A 401 23.61 16.42 -6.83
CA TYR A 401 24.42 15.33 -6.28
C TYR A 401 23.70 14.60 -5.15
N LEU A 402 23.02 15.33 -4.26
CA LEU A 402 22.12 14.75 -3.27
C LEU A 402 21.04 13.89 -3.95
N THR A 403 20.45 14.38 -5.06
CA THR A 403 19.48 13.58 -5.84
C THR A 403 20.09 12.29 -6.38
N MET A 404 21.34 12.34 -6.87
CA MET A 404 22.05 11.15 -7.34
C MET A 404 22.25 10.13 -6.22
N CYS A 405 22.66 10.59 -5.02
CA CYS A 405 22.84 9.74 -3.85
C CYS A 405 21.52 9.14 -3.34
N ILE A 406 20.43 9.91 -3.33
CA ILE A 406 19.08 9.40 -3.01
C ILE A 406 18.67 8.31 -4.00
N LYS A 407 18.90 8.52 -5.30
CA LYS A 407 18.56 7.52 -6.33
C LYS A 407 19.41 6.25 -6.20
N GLU A 408 20.69 6.37 -5.90
CA GLU A 408 21.56 5.20 -5.69
C GLU A 408 21.21 4.45 -4.40
N SER A 409 20.84 5.17 -3.34
CA SER A 409 20.23 4.58 -2.14
C SER A 409 18.99 3.75 -2.51
N PHE A 410 18.09 4.28 -3.34
CA PHE A 410 16.87 3.58 -3.77
C PHE A 410 17.13 2.42 -4.73
N ARG A 411 18.27 2.42 -5.42
CA ARG A 411 18.68 1.29 -6.23
C ARG A 411 19.03 0.11 -5.31
N LEU A 412 19.86 0.34 -4.30
CA LEU A 412 20.31 -0.71 -3.37
C LEU A 412 19.28 -1.08 -2.30
N TYR A 413 18.50 -0.10 -1.85
CA TYR A 413 17.53 -0.15 -0.75
C TYR A 413 16.19 0.45 -1.21
N PRO A 414 15.50 -0.17 -2.19
CA PRO A 414 14.23 0.35 -2.67
C PRO A 414 13.19 0.35 -1.54
N PRO A 415 12.55 1.50 -1.24
CA PRO A 415 11.54 1.57 -0.19
C PRO A 415 10.39 0.58 -0.37
N VAL A 416 10.03 0.25 -1.61
CA VAL A 416 9.10 -0.83 -1.95
C VAL A 416 9.85 -1.87 -2.80
N PRO A 417 10.25 -3.01 -2.24
CA PRO A 417 11.11 -3.97 -2.94
C PRO A 417 10.36 -4.87 -3.93
N GLN A 418 9.04 -5.04 -3.79
CA GLN A 418 8.25 -5.98 -4.58
C GLN A 418 6.79 -5.53 -4.75
N VAL A 419 6.21 -5.69 -5.95
CA VAL A 419 4.81 -5.35 -6.25
C VAL A 419 4.21 -6.36 -7.22
N TYR A 420 2.87 -6.49 -7.26
CA TYR A 420 2.21 -7.61 -7.96
C TYR A 420 1.09 -7.18 -8.90
N ARG A 421 0.90 -7.93 -10.00
CA ARG A 421 -0.19 -7.76 -10.97
C ARG A 421 -0.86 -9.08 -11.30
N GLN A 422 -2.10 -9.02 -11.75
CA GLN A 422 -2.75 -10.10 -12.49
C GLN A 422 -3.00 -9.62 -13.90
N LEU A 423 -2.54 -10.39 -14.90
CA LEU A 423 -2.72 -10.02 -16.30
C LEU A 423 -4.20 -10.05 -16.69
N SER A 424 -4.71 -8.97 -17.27
CA SER A 424 -6.05 -8.90 -17.84
C SER A 424 -6.07 -9.23 -19.33
N LYS A 425 -4.91 -9.34 -19.97
CA LYS A 425 -4.74 -9.88 -21.33
C LYS A 425 -3.38 -10.58 -21.43
N PRO A 426 -3.16 -11.44 -22.43
CA PRO A 426 -1.85 -12.07 -22.65
C PRO A 426 -0.73 -11.04 -22.87
N VAL A 427 0.50 -11.45 -22.55
CA VAL A 427 1.72 -10.66 -22.78
C VAL A 427 2.80 -11.52 -23.45
N ASN A 428 3.50 -10.95 -24.42
CA ASN A 428 4.68 -11.54 -25.04
C ASN A 428 5.91 -10.78 -24.56
N PHE A 429 6.99 -11.51 -24.27
CA PHE A 429 8.25 -10.96 -23.81
C PHE A 429 9.29 -10.91 -24.95
N VAL A 430 10.38 -10.17 -24.70
CA VAL A 430 11.41 -9.86 -25.70
C VAL A 430 12.15 -11.11 -26.22
N ASP A 431 12.18 -12.18 -25.44
CA ASP A 431 12.85 -13.45 -25.75
C ASP A 431 11.91 -14.52 -26.33
N GLY A 432 10.72 -14.12 -26.77
CA GLY A 432 9.74 -15.00 -27.42
C GLY A 432 8.87 -15.83 -26.45
N ARG A 433 9.15 -15.80 -25.14
CA ARG A 433 8.25 -16.39 -24.13
C ARG A 433 7.00 -15.53 -23.94
N SER A 434 5.95 -16.09 -23.37
CA SER A 434 4.69 -15.40 -23.14
C SER A 434 3.95 -15.89 -21.92
N LEU A 435 2.95 -15.12 -21.46
CA LEU A 435 2.01 -15.53 -20.43
C LEU A 435 0.57 -15.25 -20.87
N PRO A 436 -0.38 -16.16 -20.57
CA PRO A 436 -1.80 -15.93 -20.83
C PRO A 436 -2.43 -14.97 -19.82
N GLU A 437 -3.62 -14.48 -20.16
CA GLU A 437 -4.52 -13.79 -19.23
C GLU A 437 -4.74 -14.60 -17.94
N GLY A 438 -4.91 -13.89 -16.82
CA GLY A 438 -5.15 -14.50 -15.51
C GLY A 438 -3.88 -14.94 -14.78
N SER A 439 -2.73 -14.98 -15.47
CA SER A 439 -1.41 -15.22 -14.86
C SER A 439 -1.05 -14.12 -13.86
N LEU A 440 -0.31 -14.50 -12.83
CA LEU A 440 0.13 -13.59 -11.77
C LEU A 440 1.58 -13.19 -11.98
N ILE A 441 1.87 -11.91 -11.85
CA ILE A 441 3.20 -11.32 -12.00
C ILE A 441 3.66 -10.77 -10.66
N SER A 442 4.91 -11.03 -10.31
CA SER A 442 5.63 -10.33 -9.25
C SER A 442 6.78 -9.55 -9.87
N LEU A 443 6.77 -8.23 -9.76
CA LEU A 443 7.93 -7.40 -10.09
C LEU A 443 8.82 -7.30 -8.87
N HIS A 444 9.99 -7.92 -8.95
CA HIS A 444 10.99 -7.88 -7.91
C HIS A 444 11.93 -6.69 -8.13
N ILE A 445 11.48 -5.50 -7.72
CA ILE A 445 12.22 -4.22 -7.88
C ILE A 445 13.62 -4.34 -7.28
N TYR A 446 13.77 -5.03 -6.14
CA TYR A 446 15.08 -5.27 -5.52
C TYR A 446 16.06 -6.03 -6.42
N ALA A 447 15.60 -7.05 -7.16
CA ALA A 447 16.45 -7.81 -8.08
C ALA A 447 16.65 -7.07 -9.41
N LEU A 448 15.62 -6.37 -9.90
CA LEU A 448 15.72 -5.49 -11.06
C LEU A 448 16.82 -4.44 -10.89
N HIS A 449 16.90 -3.82 -9.72
CA HIS A 449 17.90 -2.81 -9.39
C HIS A 449 19.30 -3.39 -9.13
N ARG A 450 19.45 -4.71 -9.11
CA ARG A 450 20.70 -5.45 -8.92
C ARG A 450 21.03 -6.38 -10.09
N ASN A 451 20.28 -6.29 -11.18
CA ASN A 451 20.49 -7.13 -12.35
C ASN A 451 21.84 -6.79 -13.00
N SER A 452 22.78 -7.74 -12.99
CA SER A 452 24.14 -7.56 -13.49
C SER A 452 24.24 -7.32 -14.99
N ALA A 453 23.20 -7.63 -15.77
CA ALA A 453 23.14 -7.27 -17.19
C ALA A 453 22.84 -5.78 -17.40
N VAL A 454 22.34 -5.08 -16.38
CA VAL A 454 21.89 -3.68 -16.44
C VAL A 454 22.77 -2.76 -15.60
N TRP A 455 23.27 -3.26 -14.47
CA TRP A 455 24.04 -2.51 -13.48
C TRP A 455 25.45 -3.12 -13.35
N PRO A 456 26.50 -2.52 -13.94
CA PRO A 456 27.88 -2.94 -13.71
C PRO A 456 28.22 -2.85 -12.23
N ASP A 457 28.84 -3.88 -11.65
CA ASP A 457 29.11 -3.98 -10.21
C ASP A 457 27.88 -3.65 -9.34
N PRO A 458 26.82 -4.47 -9.38
CA PRO A 458 25.50 -4.11 -8.86
C PRO A 458 25.46 -3.78 -7.37
N GLU A 459 26.42 -4.25 -6.58
CA GLU A 459 26.45 -4.02 -5.13
C GLU A 459 27.20 -2.74 -4.74
N VAL A 460 28.01 -2.17 -5.65
CA VAL A 460 28.76 -0.94 -5.42
C VAL A 460 27.82 0.26 -5.46
N PHE A 461 27.85 1.06 -4.39
CA PHE A 461 27.18 2.35 -4.32
C PHE A 461 27.96 3.37 -5.15
N ASP A 462 27.40 3.77 -6.29
CA ASP A 462 27.96 4.81 -7.14
C ASP A 462 26.88 5.82 -7.56
N PRO A 463 26.83 7.01 -6.94
CA PRO A 463 25.90 8.07 -7.32
C PRO A 463 26.02 8.50 -8.78
N LEU A 464 27.21 8.40 -9.39
CA LEU A 464 27.45 8.87 -10.77
C LEU A 464 26.72 8.01 -11.80
N ARG A 465 26.21 6.83 -11.45
CA ARG A 465 25.22 6.12 -12.26
C ARG A 465 24.03 7.02 -12.60
N PHE A 466 23.68 7.98 -11.76
CA PHE A 466 22.57 8.91 -11.99
C PHE A 466 23.00 10.28 -12.54
N SER A 467 24.23 10.40 -13.04
CA SER A 467 24.67 11.56 -13.82
C SER A 467 23.82 11.72 -15.10
N PRO A 468 23.67 12.94 -15.65
CA PRO A 468 22.94 13.15 -16.89
C PRO A 468 23.43 12.26 -18.04
N GLU A 469 24.75 12.09 -18.17
CA GLU A 469 25.40 11.24 -19.18
C GLU A 469 25.01 9.76 -19.03
N ASN A 470 25.13 9.20 -17.82
CA ASN A 470 24.87 7.78 -17.56
C ASN A 470 23.37 7.43 -17.56
N VAL A 471 22.49 8.43 -17.37
CA VAL A 471 21.03 8.24 -17.47
C VAL A 471 20.54 8.30 -18.91
N ALA A 472 21.21 9.07 -19.79
CA ALA A 472 20.73 9.31 -21.15
C ALA A 472 20.57 8.02 -21.98
N THR A 473 21.39 7.01 -21.72
CA THR A 473 21.38 5.70 -22.41
C THR A 473 20.65 4.60 -21.63
N ARG A 474 20.15 4.88 -20.42
CA ARG A 474 19.53 3.88 -19.55
C ARG A 474 18.14 3.48 -20.05
N HIS A 475 17.85 2.19 -20.00
CA HIS A 475 16.49 1.70 -20.26
C HIS A 475 15.48 2.32 -19.25
N PRO A 476 14.34 2.87 -19.71
CA PRO A 476 13.42 3.64 -18.85
C PRO A 476 12.77 2.83 -17.71
N PHE A 477 12.79 1.50 -17.80
CA PHE A 477 12.28 0.58 -16.77
C PHE A 477 13.41 -0.12 -15.97
N ALA A 478 14.66 0.33 -16.10
CA ALA A 478 15.78 -0.22 -15.31
C ALA A 478 15.78 0.24 -13.84
N PHE A 479 15.26 1.43 -13.58
CA PHE A 479 15.20 2.03 -12.26
C PHE A 479 13.75 2.45 -11.95
N MET A 480 13.07 1.66 -11.13
CA MET A 480 11.63 1.75 -10.85
C MET A 480 11.27 1.80 -9.36
N PRO A 481 11.95 2.61 -8.50
CA PRO A 481 11.58 2.69 -7.08
C PRO A 481 10.17 3.28 -6.86
N PHE A 482 9.67 4.05 -7.83
CA PHE A 482 8.32 4.64 -7.84
C PHE A 482 7.38 3.93 -8.83
N SER A 483 7.71 2.70 -9.24
CA SER A 483 7.05 1.99 -10.35
C SER A 483 7.09 2.81 -11.66
N ALA A 484 6.33 2.40 -12.67
CA ALA A 484 6.19 3.11 -13.95
C ALA A 484 4.81 2.81 -14.58
N GLY A 485 4.53 3.46 -15.72
CA GLY A 485 3.27 3.32 -16.43
C GLY A 485 2.09 3.98 -15.69
N PRO A 486 0.84 3.62 -16.04
CA PRO A 486 -0.35 4.29 -15.49
C PRO A 486 -0.52 4.10 -13.98
N ARG A 487 0.07 3.06 -13.40
CA ARG A 487 0.03 2.77 -11.95
C ARG A 487 1.33 3.16 -11.24
N ASN A 488 2.03 4.18 -11.72
CA ASN A 488 3.18 4.77 -11.03
C ASN A 488 2.76 5.48 -9.73
N CYS A 489 3.73 5.75 -8.87
CA CYS A 489 3.52 6.50 -7.63
C CYS A 489 3.01 7.91 -7.94
N ILE A 490 1.84 8.26 -7.40
CA ILE A 490 1.25 9.60 -7.52
C ILE A 490 2.03 10.64 -6.70
N GLY A 491 2.58 10.23 -5.55
CA GLY A 491 3.30 11.08 -4.61
C GLY A 491 4.80 11.20 -4.86
N GLN A 492 5.32 10.78 -6.03
CA GLN A 492 6.78 10.75 -6.28
C GLN A 492 7.46 12.10 -6.03
N GLN A 493 6.87 13.20 -6.51
CA GLN A 493 7.46 14.53 -6.31
C GLN A 493 7.35 15.00 -4.87
N PHE A 494 6.23 14.72 -4.19
CA PHE A 494 6.10 14.96 -2.75
C PHE A 494 7.22 14.27 -1.97
N ALA A 495 7.39 12.97 -2.19
CA ALA A 495 8.41 12.16 -1.52
C ALA A 495 9.83 12.68 -1.82
N MET A 496 10.16 12.93 -3.08
CA MET A 496 11.50 13.44 -3.44
C MET A 496 11.79 14.81 -2.80
N ASN A 497 10.79 15.68 -2.68
CA ASN A 497 10.96 16.99 -2.06
C ASN A 497 11.11 16.89 -0.55
N GLU A 498 10.25 16.09 0.12
CA GLU A 498 10.36 15.80 1.55
C GLU A 498 11.74 15.24 1.89
N MET A 499 12.15 14.18 1.19
CA MET A 499 13.44 13.54 1.45
C MET A 499 14.62 14.45 1.21
N LYS A 500 14.60 15.28 0.15
CA LYS A 500 15.65 16.27 -0.10
C LYS A 500 15.77 17.25 1.05
N VAL A 501 14.66 17.85 1.48
CA VAL A 501 14.66 18.82 2.59
C VAL A 501 15.14 18.17 3.88
N VAL A 502 14.55 17.01 4.25
CA VAL A 502 14.88 16.32 5.51
C VAL A 502 16.36 15.94 5.53
N THR A 503 16.85 15.28 4.48
CA THR A 503 18.23 14.77 4.46
C THR A 503 19.25 15.88 4.32
N ALA A 504 18.96 16.94 3.57
CA ALA A 504 19.78 18.15 3.51
C ALA A 504 19.97 18.75 4.92
N LEU A 505 18.89 18.97 5.66
CA LEU A 505 18.94 19.52 7.02
C LEU A 505 19.63 18.57 8.01
N CYS A 506 19.42 17.26 7.87
CA CYS A 506 20.15 16.26 8.65
C CYS A 506 21.66 16.37 8.45
N LEU A 507 22.13 16.44 7.20
CA LEU A 507 23.55 16.51 6.86
C LEU A 507 24.20 17.84 7.27
N LEU A 508 23.45 18.94 7.24
CA LEU A 508 23.93 20.23 7.73
C LEU A 508 24.16 20.24 9.26
N ARG A 509 23.34 19.49 10.00
CA ARG A 509 23.36 19.53 11.47
C ARG A 509 24.20 18.44 12.11
N PHE A 510 24.28 17.28 11.46
CA PHE A 510 24.98 16.11 11.98
C PHE A 510 25.93 15.50 10.95
N GLU A 511 27.01 14.93 11.47
CA GLU A 511 27.79 13.90 10.80
C GLU A 511 27.32 12.52 11.28
N PHE A 512 26.99 11.65 10.33
CA PHE A 512 26.47 10.30 10.59
C PHE A 512 27.58 9.26 10.46
N ALA A 513 27.68 8.39 11.45
CA ALA A 513 28.61 7.27 11.47
C ALA A 513 27.89 5.96 11.83
N LEU A 514 28.45 4.84 11.39
CA LEU A 514 27.88 3.52 11.65
C LEU A 514 28.04 3.08 13.09
N ASP A 515 27.08 2.30 13.56
CA ASP A 515 27.31 1.33 14.62
C ASP A 515 27.75 -0.01 14.01
N THR A 516 29.06 -0.27 13.99
CA THR A 516 29.62 -1.50 13.42
C THR A 516 29.17 -2.77 14.16
N LEU A 517 28.68 -2.66 15.40
CA LEU A 517 28.15 -3.79 16.15
C LEU A 517 26.69 -4.11 15.79
N ARG A 518 25.98 -3.18 15.16
CA ARG A 518 24.55 -3.30 14.83
C ARG A 518 24.27 -2.91 13.37
N PRO A 519 24.89 -3.57 12.37
CA PRO A 519 24.55 -3.32 10.98
C PRO A 519 23.08 -3.67 10.71
N PRO A 520 22.35 -2.87 9.92
CA PRO A 520 20.94 -3.11 9.66
C PRO A 520 20.73 -4.36 8.82
N ILE A 521 19.76 -5.17 9.22
CA ILE A 521 19.39 -6.41 8.53
C ILE A 521 18.09 -6.17 7.76
N LYS A 522 18.18 -6.15 6.43
CA LYS A 522 17.03 -5.92 5.53
C LYS A 522 15.86 -6.84 5.86
N MET A 523 14.67 -6.26 6.03
CA MET A 523 13.43 -6.98 6.32
C MET A 523 12.30 -6.40 5.48
N PRO A 524 11.74 -7.17 4.52
CA PRO A 524 10.50 -6.81 3.86
C PRO A 524 9.38 -6.70 4.89
N GLN A 525 8.61 -5.62 4.83
CA GLN A 525 7.44 -5.37 5.66
C GLN A 525 6.46 -4.49 4.86
N LEU A 526 6.05 -4.96 3.67
CA LEU A 526 5.49 -4.17 2.56
C LEU A 526 6.46 -3.12 1.99
N ILE A 527 7.00 -2.28 2.86
CA ILE A 527 8.17 -1.44 2.61
C ILE A 527 9.46 -2.15 3.07
N LEU A 528 10.62 -1.61 2.72
CA LEU A 528 11.90 -2.09 3.22
C LEU A 528 12.22 -1.52 4.61
N ARG A 529 12.16 -2.36 5.65
CA ARG A 529 12.58 -2.02 7.01
C ARG A 529 13.87 -2.75 7.38
N SER A 530 14.33 -2.55 8.60
CA SER A 530 15.43 -3.30 9.22
C SER A 530 14.91 -4.10 10.41
N LYS A 531 15.31 -5.37 10.51
CA LYS A 531 14.94 -6.27 11.61
C LYS A 531 15.40 -5.76 12.98
N ASN A 532 16.54 -5.08 13.00
CA ASN A 532 17.19 -4.53 14.19
C ASN A 532 17.25 -2.98 14.17
N GLY A 533 16.38 -2.32 13.39
CA GLY A 533 16.41 -0.86 13.24
C GLY A 533 17.62 -0.36 12.43
N ILE A 534 17.75 0.95 12.32
CA ILE A 534 18.90 1.61 11.69
C ILE A 534 19.63 2.42 12.77
N HIS A 535 20.61 1.77 13.40
CA HIS A 535 21.40 2.35 14.47
C HIS A 535 22.57 3.17 13.93
N LEU A 536 22.57 4.48 14.20
CA LEU A 536 23.62 5.41 13.77
C LEU A 536 24.16 6.19 14.96
N ARG A 537 25.44 6.55 14.91
CA ARG A 537 26.05 7.57 15.77
C ARG A 537 25.97 8.92 15.07
N LEU A 538 25.61 9.95 15.83
CA LEU A 538 25.48 11.31 15.32
C LEU A 538 26.48 12.20 16.05
N LYS A 539 27.26 12.97 15.30
CA LYS A 539 28.12 14.02 15.83
C LYS A 539 27.54 15.38 15.43
N SER A 540 27.24 16.21 16.42
CA SER A 540 26.72 17.56 16.19
C SER A 540 27.77 18.44 15.50
N LEU A 541 27.33 19.25 14.54
CA LEU A 541 28.17 20.23 13.83
C LEU A 541 27.88 21.68 14.27
N ARG A 542 27.00 21.90 15.25
CA ARG A 542 26.74 23.25 15.78
C ARG A 542 27.92 23.73 16.65
N PRO A 543 28.32 25.02 16.57
CA PRO A 543 29.32 25.58 17.46
C PRO A 543 28.86 25.47 18.93
N GLY A 544 29.64 24.82 19.80
CA GLY A 544 29.41 24.76 21.25
C GLY A 544 28.99 23.40 21.84
N SER A 545 29.01 22.31 21.08
CA SER A 545 28.66 20.95 21.52
C SER A 545 29.85 20.01 21.76
N GLY A 546 31.04 20.58 21.99
CA GLY A 546 32.28 19.84 22.27
C GLY A 546 32.33 19.20 23.65
#